data_AF-A0A822B5T5-F1
#
_entry.id   AF-A0A822B5T5-F1
#
_cell.length_a   1.000
_cell.length_b   1.000
_cell.length_c   1.000
_cell.angle_alpha   90.00
_cell.angle_beta   90.00
_cell.angle_gamma   90.00
#
_symmetry.space_group_name_H-M   'P 1'
#
loop_
_entity.id
_entity.type
_entity.pdbx_description
1 polymer ?
#
loop_
_entity_poly.entity_id
_entity_poly.type
_entity_poly.pdbx_seq_one_letter_code
_entity_poly.pdbx_strand_id
1 'polypeptide(L)'
;MANNQENQNFYTLFENLSNELFIEILSYLNTSDAFIAFFNINYRIQCLIFEYCHSFDFTEITITKFDIIFQYHDTNRWHSLKLSDDENKTPGQIKYFFEKNSFNNHYSQLQSLSITKIKSINQYVLLSQLPFLTNLVTLQIEPICGHHISEFYLPNLKKLIFSSCANTDWIKNFSQIETIEYTIIDDCQLEDKIIIWPKTLKYLKIIFIHNQDCLLIQQSLTQLSQLIVLEIYQKEKGTTLPHGQIWEQIIFSSLPLLKSFKFFFQFLYSNRQLNQFKQVVSSFSTPFYIFEKNCFISYDTSAHYDLYDSRYRYQKFGIIYTIPFSFDTFIIFKTVSETSFSDWSKNNIHHLRMNTHTKNIKTLVFKSDVKPNQDFIGNNIINLIIYKSFESVLDWIHVLTKLQHITFDDYAVLSMESFNILLNKIPYLCSLTAKKSIMKSLTDNWTDICICNHLSRKIRSLTFQTSNYSEQERFNQNELEKILPIFSSKCQHLSLGIRSRNNAIKFILEKMFYLVSLHIHIQQGNSPITIEWLKQQHTQFNHSNCIIINDKQDHYLWLG
;
A
#
# COMPACT_ATOMS: atom_id res chain seq x y z
N MET A 1 -24.55 56.01 50.85
CA MET A 1 -23.29 55.43 51.37
C MET A 1 -23.13 54.05 50.77
N ALA A 2 -21.91 53.75 50.33
CA ALA A 2 -21.47 52.73 49.38
C ALA A 2 -22.14 51.34 49.46
N ASN A 3 -22.79 50.93 48.36
CA ASN A 3 -22.94 49.53 47.98
C ASN A 3 -21.72 49.17 47.11
N ASN A 4 -20.69 48.60 47.72
CA ASN A 4 -19.64 47.87 47.00
C ASN A 4 -20.17 46.46 46.75
N GLN A 5 -20.80 46.24 45.59
CA GLN A 5 -20.98 44.88 45.05
C GLN A 5 -19.70 44.52 44.30
N GLU A 6 -18.90 43.67 44.94
CA GLU A 6 -17.73 43.02 44.34
C GLU A 6 -18.19 42.16 43.16
N ASN A 7 -17.73 42.52 41.95
CA ASN A 7 -17.67 41.60 40.81
C ASN A 7 -16.66 40.50 41.15
N GLN A 8 -17.12 39.41 41.77
CA GLN A 8 -16.35 38.18 41.90
C GLN A 8 -16.25 37.55 40.50
N ASN A 9 -15.14 37.81 39.81
CA ASN A 9 -14.74 37.03 38.64
C ASN A 9 -14.55 35.57 39.10
N PHE A 10 -15.46 34.69 38.69
CA PHE A 10 -15.32 33.24 38.87
C PHE A 10 -14.19 32.73 37.98
N TYR A 11 -12.95 32.82 38.46
CA TYR A 11 -11.84 32.09 37.86
C TYR A 11 -11.95 30.63 38.28
N THR A 12 -12.24 29.74 37.33
CA THR A 12 -12.12 28.31 37.55
C THR A 12 -10.64 27.98 37.68
N LEU A 13 -10.19 27.60 38.88
CA LEU A 13 -8.82 27.11 39.06
C LEU A 13 -8.63 25.85 38.20
N PHE A 14 -7.45 25.73 37.58
CA PHE A 14 -7.08 24.56 36.78
C PHE A 14 -7.25 23.25 37.57
N GLU A 15 -6.99 23.31 38.87
CA GLU A 15 -7.12 22.20 39.81
C GLU A 15 -8.57 21.76 40.04
N ASN A 16 -9.56 22.57 39.66
CA ASN A 16 -10.97 22.25 39.78
C ASN A 16 -11.54 21.57 38.52
N LEU A 17 -10.73 21.38 37.46
CA LEU A 17 -11.15 20.60 36.30
C LEU A 17 -11.45 19.16 36.69
N SER A 18 -12.31 18.47 35.92
CA SER A 18 -12.67 17.08 36.20
C SER A 18 -11.54 16.12 35.79
N ASN A 19 -11.53 14.91 36.35
CA ASN A 19 -10.49 13.92 36.05
C ASN A 19 -10.48 13.54 34.56
N GLU A 20 -11.65 13.51 33.92
CA GLU A 20 -11.81 13.20 32.49
C GLU A 20 -11.05 14.20 31.63
N LEU A 21 -11.13 15.50 31.95
CA LEU A 21 -10.39 16.54 31.23
C LEU A 21 -8.88 16.39 31.43
N PHE A 22 -8.43 16.00 32.63
CA PHE A 22 -7.01 15.72 32.86
C PHE A 22 -6.54 14.52 32.05
N ILE A 23 -7.31 13.44 32.03
CA ILE A 23 -6.98 12.24 31.23
C ILE A 23 -6.91 12.59 29.74
N GLU A 24 -7.85 13.39 29.25
CA GLU A 24 -7.85 13.90 27.88
C GLU A 24 -6.59 14.74 27.60
N ILE A 25 -6.25 15.70 28.47
CA ILE A 25 -5.02 16.50 28.33
C ILE A 25 -3.77 15.61 28.32
N LEU A 26 -3.67 14.66 29.24
CA LEU A 26 -2.54 13.74 29.34
C LEU A 26 -2.40 12.88 28.07
N SER A 27 -3.51 12.53 27.42
CA SER A 27 -3.49 11.74 26.17
C SER A 27 -2.86 12.46 24.98
N TYR A 28 -2.77 13.79 25.02
CA TYR A 28 -2.11 14.60 23.99
C TYR A 28 -0.62 14.84 24.26
N LEU A 29 -0.11 14.44 25.42
CA LEU A 29 1.26 14.69 25.83
C LEU A 29 2.07 13.40 25.84
N ASN A 30 3.37 13.51 25.56
CA ASN A 30 4.30 12.42 25.90
C ASN A 30 4.30 12.27 27.44
N THR A 31 4.23 11.04 27.92
CA THR A 31 4.31 10.67 29.34
C THR A 31 5.43 11.38 30.10
N SER A 32 6.61 11.53 29.49
CA SER A 32 7.74 12.24 30.11
C SER A 32 7.40 13.72 30.36
N ASP A 33 6.78 14.39 29.39
CA ASP A 33 6.39 15.80 29.50
C ASP A 33 5.16 15.96 30.40
N ALA A 34 4.20 15.04 30.33
CA ALA A 34 3.06 14.99 31.21
C ALA A 34 3.48 14.85 32.68
N PHE A 35 4.41 13.93 32.97
CA PHE A 35 4.96 13.78 34.30
C PHE A 35 5.61 15.09 34.76
N ILE A 36 6.56 15.63 33.98
CA ILE A 36 7.30 16.84 34.40
C ILE A 36 6.40 18.07 34.53
N ALA A 37 5.41 18.25 33.65
CA ALA A 37 4.52 19.41 33.67
C ALA A 37 3.54 19.39 34.85
N PHE A 38 3.08 18.21 35.26
CA PHE A 38 2.03 18.07 36.27
C PHE A 38 2.52 17.50 37.60
N PHE A 39 3.80 17.12 37.70
CA PHE A 39 4.39 16.60 38.92
C PHE A 39 4.31 17.62 40.05
N ASN A 40 3.82 17.16 41.20
CA ASN A 40 3.74 17.92 42.44
C ASN A 40 2.87 19.20 42.38
N ILE A 41 1.90 19.29 41.45
CA ILE A 41 0.89 20.36 41.46
C ILE A 41 -0.05 20.17 42.66
N ASN A 42 -0.72 19.02 42.73
CA ASN A 42 -1.51 18.60 43.89
C ASN A 42 -1.68 17.08 43.91
N TYR A 43 -2.12 16.54 45.05
CA TYR A 43 -2.27 15.11 45.29
C TYR A 43 -3.17 14.42 44.25
N ARG A 44 -4.29 15.04 43.87
CA ARG A 44 -5.24 14.45 42.93
C ARG A 44 -4.61 14.28 41.55
N ILE A 45 -3.96 15.32 41.02
CA ILE A 45 -3.29 15.27 39.71
C ILE A 45 -2.12 14.29 39.78
N GLN A 46 -1.38 14.25 40.88
CA GLN A 46 -0.30 13.29 41.08
C GLN A 46 -0.78 11.83 41.04
N CYS A 47 -1.92 11.52 41.66
CA CYS A 47 -2.55 10.21 41.53
C CYS A 47 -2.91 9.88 40.08
N LEU A 48 -3.44 10.83 39.32
CA LEU A 48 -3.76 10.64 37.89
C LEU A 48 -2.50 10.37 37.06
N ILE A 49 -1.42 11.13 37.28
CA ILE A 49 -0.14 10.88 36.61
C ILE A 49 0.32 9.45 36.91
N PHE A 50 0.37 9.04 38.18
CA PHE A 50 0.81 7.70 38.53
C PHE A 50 -0.09 6.58 38.01
N GLU A 51 -1.36 6.87 37.72
CA GLU A 51 -2.32 5.89 37.19
C GLU A 51 -2.28 5.78 35.67
N TYR A 52 -1.98 6.86 34.94
CA TYR A 52 -2.07 6.88 33.48
C TYR A 52 -0.71 6.98 32.77
N CYS A 53 0.35 7.42 33.45
CA CYS A 53 1.68 7.58 32.87
C CYS A 53 2.52 6.30 33.00
N HIS A 54 2.41 5.40 32.03
CA HIS A 54 3.13 4.11 32.06
C HIS A 54 4.10 3.88 30.91
N SER A 55 4.17 4.79 29.94
CA SER A 55 4.94 4.61 28.70
C SER A 55 5.95 5.73 28.53
N PHE A 56 7.19 5.52 28.97
CA PHE A 56 8.20 6.57 29.00
C PHE A 56 9.06 6.58 27.74
N ASP A 57 9.10 7.72 27.06
CA ASP A 57 9.99 7.98 25.93
C ASP A 57 11.07 8.97 26.37
N PHE A 58 12.30 8.48 26.48
CA PHE A 58 13.47 9.26 26.88
C PHE A 58 14.41 9.58 25.72
N THR A 59 13.96 9.39 24.47
CA THR A 59 14.79 9.67 23.29
C THR A 59 15.13 11.16 23.11
N GLU A 60 14.38 12.06 23.75
CA GLU A 60 14.57 13.52 23.67
C GLU A 60 14.47 14.21 25.04
N ILE A 61 14.96 13.57 26.11
CA ILE A 61 14.88 14.08 27.49
C ILE A 61 16.24 14.56 28.02
N THR A 62 16.25 15.61 28.84
CA THR A 62 17.45 16.04 29.57
C THR A 62 17.74 15.11 30.74
N ILE A 63 19.01 15.01 31.16
CA ILE A 63 19.43 14.20 32.31
C ILE A 63 18.68 14.61 33.59
N THR A 64 18.46 15.92 33.80
CA THR A 64 17.71 16.41 34.97
C THR A 64 16.27 15.91 34.99
N LYS A 65 15.56 15.97 33.86
CA LYS A 65 14.18 15.45 33.77
C LYS A 65 14.17 13.92 33.94
N PHE A 66 15.15 13.23 33.38
CA PHE A 66 15.33 11.79 33.56
C PHE A 66 15.48 11.43 35.04
N ASP A 67 16.40 12.07 35.77
CA ASP A 67 16.63 11.82 37.20
C ASP A 67 15.37 12.05 38.04
N ILE A 68 14.61 13.11 37.75
CA ILE A 68 13.34 13.40 38.44
C ILE A 68 12.34 12.26 38.23
N ILE A 69 12.15 11.81 36.99
CA ILE A 69 11.19 10.73 36.70
C ILE A 69 11.60 9.43 37.42
N PHE A 70 12.89 9.07 37.38
CA PHE A 70 13.41 7.88 38.05
C PHE A 70 13.31 7.95 39.57
N GLN A 71 13.49 9.14 40.17
CA GLN A 71 13.42 9.31 41.61
C GLN A 71 12.00 9.14 42.15
N TYR A 72 10.98 9.55 41.39
CA TYR A 72 9.63 9.70 41.91
C TYR A 72 8.59 8.74 41.30
N HIS A 73 8.89 8.09 40.17
CA HIS A 73 7.97 7.14 39.56
C HIS A 73 8.38 5.68 39.86
N ASP A 74 7.41 4.85 40.25
CA ASP A 74 7.62 3.41 40.40
C ASP A 74 7.87 2.77 39.02
N THR A 75 9.09 2.31 38.80
CA THR A 75 9.53 1.65 37.56
C THR A 75 8.86 0.30 37.34
N ASN A 76 8.29 -0.32 38.38
CA ASN A 76 7.54 -1.58 38.25
C ASN A 76 6.21 -1.40 37.51
N ARG A 77 5.68 -0.18 37.43
CA ARG A 77 4.43 0.15 36.71
C ARG A 77 4.66 0.49 35.24
N TRP A 78 5.91 0.52 34.77
CA TRP A 78 6.21 0.91 33.40
C TRP A 78 5.84 -0.20 32.44
N HIS A 79 5.06 0.14 31.43
CA HIS A 79 4.63 -0.75 30.35
C HIS A 79 5.51 -0.59 29.11
N SER A 80 6.04 0.61 28.86
CA SER A 80 6.93 0.90 27.75
C SER A 80 8.08 1.81 28.17
N LEU A 81 9.28 1.53 27.66
CA LEU A 81 10.48 2.31 27.87
C LEU A 81 11.23 2.49 26.54
N LYS A 82 11.56 3.74 26.19
CA LYS A 82 12.47 4.04 25.09
C LYS A 82 13.69 4.81 25.55
N LEU A 83 14.87 4.35 25.15
CA LEU A 83 16.16 4.96 25.43
C LEU A 83 16.92 5.21 24.12
N SER A 84 17.73 6.27 24.09
CA SER A 84 18.62 6.55 22.96
C SER A 84 19.97 7.10 23.43
N ASP A 85 21.05 6.72 22.76
CA ASP A 85 22.36 7.36 22.90
C ASP A 85 22.60 8.32 21.71
N ASP A 86 21.63 9.19 21.38
CA ASP A 86 21.79 10.21 20.35
C ASP A 86 22.87 11.22 20.77
N GLU A 87 23.91 11.37 19.94
CA GLU A 87 25.05 12.26 20.25
C GLU A 87 24.66 13.72 20.48
N ASN A 88 23.58 14.17 19.84
CA ASN A 88 23.11 15.56 19.93
C ASN A 88 22.08 15.76 21.04
N LYS A 89 21.25 14.76 21.33
CA LYS A 89 20.11 14.91 22.26
C LYS A 89 20.32 14.23 23.61
N THR A 90 20.86 13.02 23.63
CA THR A 90 20.91 12.15 24.82
C THR A 90 22.25 11.40 24.94
N PRO A 91 23.40 12.10 24.88
CA PRO A 91 24.70 11.44 24.81
C PRO A 91 24.99 10.64 26.09
N GLY A 92 25.15 9.31 25.96
CA GLY A 92 25.52 8.42 27.05
C GLY A 92 24.39 8.09 28.03
N GLN A 93 23.14 8.44 27.70
CA GLN A 93 21.96 8.14 28.50
C GLN A 93 21.81 6.65 28.80
N ILE A 94 22.07 5.76 27.84
CA ILE A 94 21.93 4.31 28.03
C ILE A 94 22.96 3.81 29.05
N LYS A 95 24.21 4.28 28.94
CA LYS A 95 25.25 3.97 29.92
C LYS A 95 24.82 4.44 31.31
N TYR A 96 24.36 5.69 31.41
CA TYR A 96 23.89 6.26 32.66
C TYR A 96 22.70 5.49 33.26
N PHE A 97 21.75 5.06 32.42
CA PHE A 97 20.64 4.21 32.84
C PHE A 97 21.13 2.93 33.52
N PHE A 98 22.08 2.20 32.90
CA PHE A 98 22.61 0.95 33.46
C PHE A 98 23.54 1.14 34.66
N GLU A 99 24.13 2.33 34.85
CA GLU A 99 24.87 2.66 36.07
C GLU A 99 23.94 2.91 37.27
N LYS A 100 22.74 3.45 37.02
CA LYS A 100 21.76 3.78 38.06
C LYS A 100 20.72 2.70 38.30
N ASN A 101 20.44 1.88 37.29
CA ASN A 101 19.34 0.93 37.29
C ASN A 101 19.76 -0.42 36.72
N SER A 102 18.99 -1.44 37.07
CA SER A 102 19.08 -2.76 36.46
C SER A 102 17.68 -3.25 36.11
N PHE A 103 17.56 -4.02 35.04
CA PHE A 103 16.33 -4.77 34.76
C PHE A 103 16.13 -5.95 35.74
N ASN A 104 17.14 -6.30 36.54
CA ASN A 104 17.00 -7.32 37.56
C ASN A 104 16.13 -6.80 38.72
N ASN A 105 15.00 -7.47 38.98
CA ASN A 105 14.01 -7.18 40.04
C ASN A 105 13.16 -5.90 39.89
N HIS A 106 13.32 -5.16 38.80
CA HIS A 106 12.51 -3.99 38.48
C HIS A 106 11.86 -4.18 37.10
N TYR A 107 10.83 -3.39 36.76
CA TYR A 107 10.16 -3.45 35.44
C TYR A 107 9.37 -4.72 35.18
N SER A 108 8.77 -5.32 36.21
CA SER A 108 7.98 -6.54 36.08
C SER A 108 6.79 -6.40 35.11
N GLN A 109 6.26 -5.19 34.90
CA GLN A 109 5.16 -4.94 33.96
C GLN A 109 5.63 -4.48 32.56
N LEU A 110 6.94 -4.44 32.31
CA LEU A 110 7.46 -3.91 31.04
C LEU A 110 7.16 -4.85 29.88
N GLN A 111 6.35 -4.37 28.94
CA GLN A 111 5.92 -5.09 27.75
C GLN A 111 6.63 -4.61 26.49
N SER A 112 7.14 -3.38 26.49
CA SER A 112 7.81 -2.79 25.33
C SER A 112 9.11 -2.11 25.72
N LEU A 113 10.21 -2.50 25.07
CA LEU A 113 11.53 -1.91 25.26
C LEU A 113 12.08 -1.48 23.90
N SER A 114 12.51 -0.23 23.79
CA SER A 114 13.20 0.29 22.61
C SER A 114 14.52 0.95 23.04
N ILE A 115 15.63 0.46 22.50
CA ILE A 115 16.95 0.99 22.76
C ILE A 115 17.62 1.27 21.42
N THR A 116 17.87 2.54 21.15
CA THR A 116 18.40 3.00 19.86
C THR A 116 19.75 3.70 20.01
N LYS A 117 20.57 3.67 18.96
CA LYS A 117 21.93 4.23 18.91
C LYS A 117 22.86 3.71 20.01
N ILE A 118 22.63 2.49 20.50
CA ILE A 118 23.42 1.90 21.59
C ILE A 118 24.89 1.67 21.16
N LYS A 119 25.82 2.15 21.99
CA LYS A 119 27.26 1.91 21.81
C LYS A 119 27.63 0.47 22.12
N SER A 120 28.63 -0.08 21.44
CA SER A 120 29.04 -1.50 21.56
C SER A 120 29.31 -1.95 22.99
N ILE A 121 29.89 -1.08 23.84
CA ILE A 121 30.18 -1.41 25.25
C ILE A 121 28.90 -1.65 26.08
N ASN A 122 27.80 -0.97 25.75
CA ASN A 122 26.53 -1.08 26.45
C ASN A 122 25.72 -2.30 25.98
N GLN A 123 26.03 -2.85 24.79
CA GLN A 123 25.31 -4.01 24.24
C GLN A 123 25.47 -5.24 25.15
N TYR A 124 26.67 -5.50 25.66
CA TYR A 124 26.92 -6.62 26.58
C TYR A 124 26.11 -6.51 27.88
N VAL A 125 26.05 -5.30 28.44
CA VAL A 125 25.28 -5.04 29.66
C VAL A 125 23.79 -5.26 29.40
N LEU A 126 23.25 -4.71 28.32
CA LEU A 126 21.87 -4.94 27.90
C LEU A 126 21.57 -6.44 27.73
N LEU A 127 22.38 -7.16 26.96
CA LEU A 127 22.18 -8.57 26.65
C LEU A 127 22.17 -9.46 27.91
N SER A 128 23.01 -9.15 28.90
CA SER A 128 23.02 -9.86 30.17
C SER A 128 21.76 -9.63 31.01
N GLN A 129 21.03 -8.55 30.76
CA GLN A 129 19.86 -8.15 31.53
C GLN A 129 18.52 -8.45 30.84
N LEU A 130 18.50 -8.62 29.51
CA LEU A 130 17.29 -8.97 28.77
C LEU A 130 16.54 -10.20 29.32
N PRO A 131 17.20 -11.30 29.75
CA PRO A 131 16.48 -12.49 30.26
C PRO A 131 15.56 -12.21 31.46
N PHE A 132 15.77 -11.12 32.20
CA PHE A 132 14.92 -10.76 33.34
C PHE A 132 13.57 -10.15 32.91
N LEU A 133 13.44 -9.70 31.67
CA LEU A 133 12.24 -9.05 31.13
C LEU A 133 11.24 -10.07 30.56
N THR A 134 10.76 -10.98 31.40
CA THR A 134 9.93 -12.12 30.96
C THR A 134 8.57 -11.72 30.35
N ASN A 135 8.05 -10.53 30.68
CA ASN A 135 6.78 -10.00 30.16
C ASN A 135 6.94 -9.20 28.87
N LEU A 136 8.14 -9.13 28.31
CA LEU A 136 8.41 -8.35 27.12
C LEU A 136 7.70 -8.94 25.89
N VAL A 137 6.86 -8.12 25.25
CA VAL A 137 6.11 -8.44 24.03
C VAL A 137 6.78 -7.84 22.79
N THR A 138 7.36 -6.64 22.94
CA THR A 138 8.04 -5.93 21.86
C THR A 138 9.44 -5.52 22.28
N LEU A 139 10.44 -5.84 21.45
CA LEU A 139 11.83 -5.46 21.65
C LEU A 139 12.37 -4.74 20.40
N GLN A 140 12.92 -3.54 20.58
CA GLN A 140 13.69 -2.84 19.56
C GLN A 140 15.13 -2.61 20.06
N ILE A 141 16.12 -3.09 19.32
CA ILE A 141 17.55 -2.85 19.63
C ILE A 141 18.32 -2.49 18.37
N GLU A 142 18.84 -1.27 18.32
CA GLU A 142 19.52 -0.74 17.13
C GLU A 142 20.73 0.12 17.53
N PRO A 143 21.97 -0.15 17.11
CA PRO A 143 22.47 -1.39 16.49
C PRO A 143 22.88 -2.46 17.51
N ILE A 144 22.95 -3.72 17.07
CA ILE A 144 23.46 -4.85 17.84
C ILE A 144 24.26 -5.78 16.91
N CYS A 145 25.43 -6.32 17.31
CA CYS A 145 26.13 -7.31 16.47
C CYS A 145 25.68 -8.73 16.87
N GLY A 146 25.06 -9.47 15.94
CA GLY A 146 24.56 -10.83 16.16
C GLY A 146 25.59 -11.83 16.70
N HIS A 147 26.88 -11.61 16.43
CA HIS A 147 27.99 -12.45 16.93
C HIS A 147 28.19 -12.38 18.45
N HIS A 148 27.71 -11.32 19.11
CA HIS A 148 27.85 -11.14 20.55
C HIS A 148 26.62 -11.59 21.34
N ILE A 149 25.58 -12.06 20.64
CA ILE A 149 24.32 -12.43 21.26
C ILE A 149 24.39 -13.89 21.68
N SER A 150 24.51 -14.12 22.99
CA SER A 150 24.27 -15.43 23.58
C SER A 150 22.79 -15.79 23.46
N GLU A 151 22.46 -17.09 23.37
CA GLU A 151 21.07 -17.52 23.41
C GLU A 151 20.39 -17.05 24.71
N PHE A 152 19.23 -16.41 24.57
CA PHE A 152 18.38 -16.02 25.69
C PHE A 152 16.91 -16.27 25.37
N TYR A 153 16.09 -16.34 26.41
CA TYR A 153 14.68 -16.70 26.30
C TYR A 153 13.78 -15.54 26.75
N LEU A 154 12.86 -15.12 25.87
CA LEU A 154 11.81 -14.13 26.16
C LEU A 154 10.45 -14.72 25.79
N PRO A 155 9.76 -15.40 26.73
CA PRO A 155 8.61 -16.27 26.42
C PRO A 155 7.45 -15.55 25.71
N ASN A 156 7.28 -14.26 25.98
CA ASN A 156 6.14 -13.47 25.49
C ASN A 156 6.47 -12.60 24.26
N LEU A 157 7.70 -12.66 23.74
CA LEU A 157 8.15 -11.78 22.68
C LEU A 157 7.46 -12.10 21.35
N LYS A 158 6.64 -11.16 20.86
CA LYS A 158 5.92 -11.30 19.58
C LYS A 158 6.53 -10.46 18.47
N LYS A 159 7.11 -9.30 18.81
CA LYS A 159 7.68 -8.35 17.84
C LYS A 159 9.13 -8.04 18.17
N LEU A 160 10.00 -8.20 17.18
CA LEU A 160 11.42 -7.88 17.27
C LEU A 160 11.81 -6.89 16.16
N ILE A 161 12.42 -5.77 16.54
CA ILE A 161 12.98 -4.77 15.62
C ILE A 161 14.48 -4.67 15.93
N PHE A 162 15.34 -4.83 14.94
CA PHE A 162 16.77 -4.71 15.20
C PHE A 162 17.57 -4.32 13.97
N SER A 163 18.74 -3.71 14.22
CA SER A 163 19.76 -3.50 13.19
C SER A 163 21.03 -4.24 13.58
N SER A 164 21.52 -5.11 12.70
CA SER A 164 22.67 -5.98 12.96
C SER A 164 23.43 -6.32 11.70
N CYS A 165 24.67 -6.79 11.85
CA CYS A 165 25.34 -7.55 10.81
C CYS A 165 24.48 -8.72 10.33
N ALA A 166 24.78 -9.25 9.14
CA ALA A 166 24.10 -10.38 8.51
C ALA A 166 24.35 -11.73 9.22
N ASN A 167 24.28 -11.75 10.56
CA ASN A 167 24.28 -12.94 11.39
C ASN A 167 23.05 -12.87 12.31
N THR A 168 22.11 -13.78 12.09
CA THR A 168 20.84 -13.83 12.83
C THR A 168 20.62 -15.17 13.52
N ASP A 169 21.63 -16.03 13.63
CA ASP A 169 21.47 -17.39 14.17
C ASP A 169 20.85 -17.42 15.58
N TRP A 170 21.08 -16.38 16.36
CA TRP A 170 20.51 -16.22 17.70
C TRP A 170 18.97 -16.13 17.71
N ILE A 171 18.32 -15.68 16.62
CA ILE A 171 16.86 -15.56 16.58
C ILE A 171 16.16 -16.88 16.28
N LYS A 172 16.86 -17.90 15.77
CA LYS A 172 16.24 -19.14 15.28
C LYS A 172 15.43 -19.91 16.35
N ASN A 173 15.79 -19.72 17.62
CA ASN A 173 15.17 -20.40 18.76
C ASN A 173 13.90 -19.69 19.28
N PHE A 174 13.58 -18.50 18.78
CA PHE A 174 12.39 -17.76 19.21
C PHE A 174 11.13 -18.26 18.50
N SER A 175 10.55 -19.34 19.03
CA SER A 175 9.33 -19.94 18.47
C SER A 175 8.08 -19.05 18.52
N GLN A 176 8.07 -18.02 19.36
CA GLN A 176 6.92 -17.16 19.64
C GLN A 176 6.87 -15.86 18.81
N ILE A 177 7.96 -15.52 18.10
CA ILE A 177 8.03 -14.27 17.34
C ILE A 177 7.15 -14.37 16.10
N GLU A 178 6.23 -13.42 15.96
CA GLU A 178 5.33 -13.32 14.80
C GLU A 178 5.74 -12.21 13.84
N THR A 179 6.47 -11.19 14.31
CA THR A 179 6.86 -10.01 13.54
C THR A 179 8.34 -9.67 13.72
N ILE A 180 9.05 -9.51 12.60
CA ILE A 180 10.44 -9.06 12.57
C ILE A 180 10.58 -7.86 11.62
N GLU A 181 11.23 -6.80 12.11
CA GLU A 181 11.80 -5.74 11.28
C GLU A 181 13.32 -5.74 11.45
N TYR A 182 14.05 -6.08 10.39
CA TYR A 182 15.49 -6.25 10.41
C TYR A 182 16.18 -5.26 9.48
N THR A 183 17.18 -4.53 9.99
CA THR A 183 18.07 -3.70 9.17
C THR A 183 19.47 -4.28 9.13
N ILE A 184 19.95 -4.64 7.94
CA ILE A 184 21.33 -5.08 7.74
C ILE A 184 22.25 -3.86 7.77
N ILE A 185 23.26 -3.93 8.65
CA ILE A 185 24.35 -2.96 8.74
C ILE A 185 25.68 -3.70 8.52
N ASP A 186 26.53 -3.22 7.62
CA ASP A 186 27.80 -3.85 7.24
C ASP A 186 28.96 -3.47 8.19
N ASP A 187 28.68 -3.47 9.51
CA ASP A 187 29.63 -2.97 10.53
C ASP A 187 30.47 -4.06 11.20
N CYS A 188 30.20 -5.36 10.97
CA CYS A 188 30.99 -6.44 11.58
C CYS A 188 31.96 -7.05 10.53
N GLN A 189 33.27 -7.04 10.83
CA GLN A 189 34.36 -7.57 9.97
C GLN A 189 34.41 -9.11 9.88
N LEU A 190 33.41 -9.81 10.43
CA LEU A 190 33.35 -11.27 10.49
C LEU A 190 32.68 -11.80 9.22
N GLU A 191 33.30 -12.78 8.57
CA GLU A 191 32.95 -13.24 7.22
C GLU A 191 31.70 -14.15 7.17
N ASP A 192 31.25 -14.69 8.30
CA ASP A 192 30.11 -15.62 8.35
C ASP A 192 28.77 -14.87 8.29
N LYS A 193 28.32 -14.58 7.06
CA LYS A 193 26.98 -14.05 6.80
C LYS A 193 25.95 -15.20 6.78
N ILE A 194 25.16 -15.33 7.84
CA ILE A 194 24.09 -16.31 7.98
C ILE A 194 22.78 -15.63 8.40
N ILE A 195 21.75 -15.76 7.57
CA ILE A 195 20.43 -15.22 7.83
C ILE A 195 19.43 -16.38 8.01
N ILE A 196 18.86 -16.52 9.21
CA ILE A 196 17.89 -17.57 9.58
C ILE A 196 16.70 -16.92 10.26
N TRP A 197 15.50 -17.36 9.91
CA TRP A 197 14.25 -16.84 10.47
C TRP A 197 13.50 -17.89 11.29
N PRO A 198 12.75 -17.48 12.32
CA PRO A 198 11.82 -18.37 13.01
C PRO A 198 10.72 -18.88 12.06
N LYS A 199 10.37 -20.16 12.16
CA LYS A 199 9.34 -20.79 11.29
C LYS A 199 7.92 -20.29 11.53
N THR A 200 7.67 -19.67 12.68
CA THR A 200 6.37 -19.12 13.11
C THR A 200 6.13 -17.69 12.64
N LEU A 201 7.09 -17.11 11.92
CA LEU A 201 7.05 -15.73 11.48
C LEU A 201 5.90 -15.48 10.51
N LYS A 202 5.09 -14.46 10.78
CA LYS A 202 3.96 -14.03 9.95
C LYS A 202 4.26 -12.74 9.19
N TYR A 203 5.07 -11.86 9.76
CA TYR A 203 5.43 -10.56 9.20
C TYR A 203 6.95 -10.37 9.21
N LEU A 204 7.53 -10.14 8.03
CA LEU A 204 8.96 -9.92 7.88
C LEU A 204 9.20 -8.67 7.05
N LYS A 205 9.97 -7.73 7.61
CA LYS A 205 10.48 -6.56 6.92
C LYS A 205 12.00 -6.56 6.99
N ILE A 206 12.66 -6.50 5.84
CA ILE A 206 14.12 -6.46 5.75
C ILE A 206 14.53 -5.17 5.05
N ILE A 207 15.43 -4.43 5.67
CA ILE A 207 16.04 -3.21 5.15
C ILE A 207 17.53 -3.49 4.93
N PHE A 208 18.03 -3.28 3.73
CA PHE A 208 19.43 -3.56 3.38
C PHE A 208 20.01 -2.45 2.50
N ILE A 209 21.32 -2.32 2.52
CA ILE A 209 22.04 -1.26 1.80
C ILE A 209 22.69 -1.81 0.54
N HIS A 210 23.40 -2.94 0.64
CA HIS A 210 24.25 -3.46 -0.44
C HIS A 210 23.55 -4.53 -1.28
N ASN A 211 23.76 -4.52 -2.61
CA ASN A 211 23.11 -5.49 -3.51
C ASN A 211 23.46 -6.94 -3.20
N GLN A 212 24.66 -7.18 -2.66
CA GLN A 212 25.14 -8.52 -2.34
C GLN A 212 24.25 -9.17 -1.26
N ASP A 213 23.68 -8.36 -0.36
CA ASP A 213 22.77 -8.85 0.68
C ASP A 213 21.46 -9.36 0.08
N CYS A 214 21.07 -8.93 -1.12
CA CYS A 214 19.85 -9.39 -1.77
C CYS A 214 19.89 -10.91 -2.03
N LEU A 215 21.03 -11.46 -2.44
CA LEU A 215 21.19 -12.91 -2.64
C LEU A 215 21.09 -13.67 -1.30
N LEU A 216 21.73 -13.16 -0.25
CA LEU A 216 21.64 -13.74 1.10
C LEU A 216 20.22 -13.71 1.63
N ILE A 217 19.51 -12.59 1.45
CA ILE A 217 18.09 -12.47 1.80
C ILE A 217 17.27 -13.51 1.04
N GLN A 218 17.44 -13.62 -0.28
CA GLN A 218 16.72 -14.60 -1.09
C GLN A 218 16.94 -16.04 -0.61
N GLN A 219 18.16 -16.40 -0.26
CA GLN A 219 18.49 -17.73 0.29
C GLN A 219 17.89 -17.96 1.69
N SER A 220 17.81 -16.91 2.51
CA SER A 220 17.28 -16.99 3.87
C SER A 220 15.77 -17.25 3.94
N LEU A 221 15.02 -16.89 2.90
CA LEU A 221 13.55 -16.98 2.88
C LEU A 221 13.02 -18.42 2.69
N THR A 222 13.90 -19.41 2.73
CA THR A 222 13.51 -20.81 2.58
C THR A 222 12.70 -21.30 3.80
N GLN A 223 11.65 -22.10 3.53
CA GLN A 223 10.82 -22.76 4.55
C GLN A 223 9.99 -21.85 5.48
N LEU A 224 9.69 -20.60 5.11
CA LEU A 224 8.80 -19.71 5.88
C LEU A 224 7.33 -19.89 5.51
N SER A 225 6.80 -21.07 5.80
CA SER A 225 5.45 -21.46 5.38
C SER A 225 4.32 -20.65 6.02
N GLN A 226 4.58 -20.01 7.17
CA GLN A 226 3.61 -19.18 7.89
C GLN A 226 3.65 -17.69 7.52
N LEU A 227 4.58 -17.29 6.66
CA LEU A 227 4.76 -15.88 6.32
C LEU A 227 3.58 -15.35 5.49
N ILE A 228 2.94 -14.29 5.99
CA ILE A 228 1.78 -13.63 5.39
C ILE A 228 2.20 -12.34 4.68
N VAL A 229 3.13 -11.59 5.27
CA VAL A 229 3.61 -10.31 4.75
C VAL A 229 5.13 -10.31 4.68
N LEU A 230 5.64 -9.94 3.51
CA LEU A 230 7.06 -9.74 3.25
C LEU A 230 7.29 -8.34 2.68
N GLU A 231 8.13 -7.56 3.33
CA GLU A 231 8.56 -6.25 2.85
C GLU A 231 10.09 -6.19 2.74
N ILE A 232 10.59 -5.81 1.57
CA ILE A 232 12.00 -5.73 1.26
C ILE A 232 12.35 -4.29 0.88
N TYR A 233 13.30 -3.69 1.58
CA TYR A 233 13.68 -2.29 1.41
C TYR A 233 15.16 -2.15 1.09
N GLN A 234 15.46 -1.78 -0.15
CA GLN A 234 16.80 -1.42 -0.55
C GLN A 234 17.05 0.08 -0.33
N LYS A 235 17.89 0.41 0.66
CA LYS A 235 18.18 1.77 1.12
C LYS A 235 19.11 2.58 0.22
N GLU A 236 19.95 1.94 -0.59
CA GLU A 236 20.87 2.61 -1.48
C GLU A 236 20.75 2.10 -2.91
N LYS A 237 21.24 2.89 -3.85
CA LYS A 237 21.20 2.57 -5.27
C LYS A 237 21.95 1.26 -5.55
N GLY A 238 21.19 0.30 -6.06
CA GLY A 238 21.74 -0.93 -6.59
C GLY A 238 22.38 -0.80 -7.96
N THR A 239 23.33 -1.69 -8.27
CA THR A 239 23.73 -2.01 -9.64
C THR A 239 22.77 -3.01 -10.28
N THR A 240 22.09 -3.81 -9.45
CA THR A 240 21.11 -4.82 -9.88
C THR A 240 19.71 -4.37 -9.51
N LEU A 241 18.82 -4.37 -10.49
CA LEU A 241 17.40 -4.14 -10.27
C LEU A 241 16.72 -5.44 -9.82
N PRO A 242 15.64 -5.36 -9.03
CA PRO A 242 14.88 -6.55 -8.65
C PRO A 242 14.28 -7.23 -9.89
N HIS A 243 14.21 -8.56 -9.87
CA HIS A 243 13.68 -9.36 -10.97
C HIS A 243 12.56 -10.28 -10.47
N GLY A 244 11.33 -10.07 -10.95
CA GLY A 244 10.14 -10.70 -10.40
C GLY A 244 10.09 -12.23 -10.55
N GLN A 245 10.71 -12.81 -11.57
CA GLN A 245 10.80 -14.28 -11.71
C GLN A 245 11.63 -14.95 -10.58
N ILE A 246 12.66 -14.27 -10.05
CA ILE A 246 13.46 -14.81 -8.95
C ILE A 246 12.60 -14.85 -7.68
N TRP A 247 11.89 -13.74 -7.41
CA TRP A 247 10.96 -13.65 -6.29
C TRP A 247 9.79 -14.62 -6.42
N GLU A 248 9.27 -14.84 -7.63
CA GLU A 248 8.23 -15.81 -7.93
C GLU A 248 8.64 -17.23 -7.53
N GLN A 249 9.85 -17.68 -7.90
CA GLN A 249 10.34 -19.00 -7.51
C GLN A 249 10.46 -19.16 -5.99
N ILE A 250 10.92 -18.12 -5.29
CA ILE A 250 11.03 -18.12 -3.83
C ILE A 250 9.65 -18.17 -3.19
N ILE A 251 8.72 -17.32 -3.65
CA ILE A 251 7.37 -17.24 -3.10
C ILE A 251 6.62 -18.56 -3.35
N PHE A 252 6.72 -19.12 -4.55
CA PHE A 252 6.09 -20.38 -4.93
C PHE A 252 6.62 -21.55 -4.08
N SER A 253 7.95 -21.66 -3.96
CA SER A 253 8.58 -22.80 -3.28
C SER A 253 8.54 -22.72 -1.75
N SER A 254 8.62 -21.51 -1.18
CA SER A 254 8.92 -21.33 0.24
C SER A 254 7.88 -20.53 1.02
N LEU A 255 7.04 -19.73 0.36
CA LEU A 255 6.10 -18.80 0.99
C LEU A 255 4.63 -19.05 0.55
N PRO A 256 4.08 -20.26 0.80
CA PRO A 256 2.74 -20.64 0.34
C PRO A 256 1.63 -19.72 0.85
N LEU A 257 1.70 -19.23 2.09
CA LEU A 257 0.68 -18.39 2.71
C LEU A 257 0.87 -16.88 2.49
N LEU A 258 1.85 -16.47 1.69
CA LEU A 258 2.14 -15.06 1.45
C LEU A 258 0.95 -14.37 0.76
N LYS A 259 0.43 -13.32 1.38
CA LYS A 259 -0.68 -12.48 0.88
C LYS A 259 -0.24 -11.10 0.43
N SER A 260 0.83 -10.57 1.02
CA SER A 260 1.36 -9.25 0.72
C SER A 260 2.87 -9.30 0.54
N PHE A 261 3.33 -8.81 -0.59
CA PHE A 261 4.73 -8.62 -0.93
C PHE A 261 4.97 -7.16 -1.33
N LYS A 262 5.96 -6.53 -0.72
CA LYS A 262 6.42 -5.18 -1.10
C LYS A 262 7.93 -5.20 -1.32
N PHE A 263 8.37 -4.58 -2.40
CA PHE A 263 9.77 -4.40 -2.74
C PHE A 263 10.03 -2.93 -3.05
N PHE A 264 10.81 -2.27 -2.21
CA PHE A 264 11.27 -0.91 -2.37
C PHE A 264 12.71 -0.89 -2.90
N PHE A 265 12.96 -0.12 -3.96
CA PHE A 265 14.27 0.02 -4.57
C PHE A 265 14.52 1.41 -5.12
N GLN A 266 15.79 1.78 -5.22
CA GLN A 266 16.21 3.04 -5.81
C GLN A 266 16.66 2.85 -7.26
N PHE A 267 16.35 3.82 -8.11
CA PHE A 267 16.84 3.86 -9.49
C PHE A 267 17.12 5.30 -9.96
N LEU A 268 17.99 5.43 -10.97
CA LEU A 268 18.26 6.73 -11.59
C LEU A 268 17.23 7.01 -12.68
N TYR A 269 16.72 8.24 -12.73
CA TYR A 269 15.78 8.64 -13.76
C TYR A 269 16.52 9.18 -14.99
N SER A 270 16.82 8.29 -15.94
CA SER A 270 17.22 8.65 -17.31
C SER A 270 16.34 7.93 -18.35
N ASN A 271 16.23 8.44 -19.57
CA ASN A 271 15.39 7.83 -20.62
C ASN A 271 15.77 6.35 -20.91
N ARG A 272 17.05 5.97 -20.77
CA ARG A 272 17.48 4.56 -20.89
C ARG A 272 17.01 3.70 -19.71
N GLN A 273 16.79 4.29 -18.54
CA GLN A 273 16.44 3.60 -17.29
C GLN A 273 14.92 3.55 -17.04
N LEU A 274 14.11 4.36 -17.72
CA LEU A 274 12.65 4.19 -17.75
C LEU A 274 12.27 2.83 -18.41
N ASN A 275 13.01 2.43 -19.44
CA ASN A 275 12.85 1.10 -20.04
C ASN A 275 13.25 -0.02 -19.06
N GLN A 276 14.29 0.20 -18.26
CA GLN A 276 14.68 -0.75 -17.21
C GLN A 276 13.60 -0.85 -16.12
N PHE A 277 13.00 0.27 -15.71
CA PHE A 277 11.88 0.24 -14.76
C PHE A 277 10.67 -0.52 -15.33
N LYS A 278 10.31 -0.30 -16.60
CA LYS A 278 9.27 -1.09 -17.28
C LYS A 278 9.62 -2.58 -17.34
N GLN A 279 10.89 -2.92 -17.58
CA GLN A 279 11.37 -4.31 -17.54
C GLN A 279 11.19 -4.91 -16.14
N VAL A 280 11.55 -4.19 -15.08
CA VAL A 280 11.30 -4.62 -13.70
C VAL A 280 9.81 -4.88 -13.48
N VAL A 281 8.93 -3.90 -13.74
CA VAL A 281 7.48 -4.08 -13.56
C VAL A 281 6.95 -5.27 -14.37
N SER A 282 7.41 -5.43 -15.62
CA SER A 282 7.02 -6.57 -16.47
C SER A 282 7.46 -7.91 -15.89
N SER A 283 8.63 -7.96 -15.24
CA SER A 283 9.15 -9.19 -14.61
C SER A 283 8.33 -9.63 -13.39
N PHE A 284 7.59 -8.71 -12.76
CA PHE A 284 6.64 -9.00 -11.67
C PHE A 284 5.21 -9.20 -12.19
N SER A 285 4.93 -9.03 -13.48
CA SER A 285 3.57 -9.13 -14.03
C SER A 285 3.28 -10.50 -14.67
N THR A 286 3.85 -11.58 -14.13
CA THR A 286 3.70 -12.94 -14.67
C THR A 286 2.34 -13.55 -14.31
N PRO A 287 1.91 -14.61 -15.03
CA PRO A 287 0.70 -15.37 -14.69
C PRO A 287 0.65 -15.85 -13.23
N PHE A 288 1.80 -16.14 -12.62
CA PHE A 288 1.89 -16.54 -11.21
C PHE A 288 1.32 -15.46 -10.28
N TYR A 289 1.79 -14.22 -10.37
CA TYR A 289 1.31 -13.16 -9.48
C TYR A 289 -0.18 -12.90 -9.69
N ILE A 290 -0.60 -12.84 -10.96
CA ILE A 290 -1.96 -12.49 -11.35
C ILE A 290 -2.97 -13.60 -11.00
N PHE A 291 -2.74 -14.82 -11.48
CA PHE A 291 -3.74 -15.89 -11.46
C PHE A 291 -3.56 -16.87 -10.31
N GLU A 292 -2.31 -17.18 -9.92
CA GLU A 292 -2.07 -18.15 -8.84
C GLU A 292 -2.11 -17.48 -7.47
N LYS A 293 -1.44 -16.33 -7.35
CA LYS A 293 -1.39 -15.57 -6.10
C LYS A 293 -2.53 -14.60 -5.92
N ASN A 294 -3.39 -14.45 -6.93
CA ASN A 294 -4.51 -13.52 -6.85
C ASN A 294 -3.97 -12.17 -6.37
N CYS A 295 -2.97 -11.62 -7.08
CA CYS A 295 -2.31 -10.37 -6.73
C CYS A 295 -2.03 -9.53 -7.98
N PHE A 296 -2.41 -8.25 -7.96
CA PHE A 296 -1.93 -7.29 -8.96
C PHE A 296 -0.62 -6.67 -8.49
N ILE A 297 0.32 -6.46 -9.41
CA ILE A 297 1.53 -5.71 -9.12
C ILE A 297 1.33 -4.26 -9.50
N SER A 298 1.17 -3.42 -8.47
CA SER A 298 1.20 -1.98 -8.62
C SER A 298 2.61 -1.47 -8.38
N TYR A 299 2.85 -0.24 -8.83
CA TYR A 299 4.06 0.46 -8.51
C TYR A 299 3.79 1.94 -8.26
N ASP A 300 4.57 2.50 -7.36
CA ASP A 300 4.63 3.94 -7.16
C ASP A 300 6.05 4.41 -7.48
N THR A 301 6.14 5.54 -8.18
CA THR A 301 7.40 6.26 -8.32
C THR A 301 7.30 7.58 -7.59
N SER A 302 8.04 7.73 -6.50
CA SER A 302 8.19 9.01 -5.84
C SER A 302 9.54 9.63 -6.23
N ALA A 303 9.50 10.91 -6.61
CA ALA A 303 10.70 11.73 -6.55
C ALA A 303 10.77 12.25 -5.11
N HIS A 304 11.63 11.68 -4.28
CA HIS A 304 11.91 12.29 -2.99
C HIS A 304 12.83 13.48 -3.23
N TYR A 305 12.32 14.67 -2.89
CA TYR A 305 13.08 15.92 -2.87
C TYR A 305 13.37 16.31 -1.41
N ASP A 306 13.82 15.38 -0.57
CA ASP A 306 14.18 15.65 0.84
C ASP A 306 15.31 14.67 1.21
N LEU A 307 16.41 14.97 1.90
CA LEU A 307 17.03 16.16 2.49
C LEU A 307 18.56 15.84 2.58
N TYR A 308 19.41 16.88 2.54
CA TYR A 308 20.86 16.92 2.91
C TYR A 308 22.01 16.75 1.91
N ASP A 309 21.85 16.37 0.64
CA ASP A 309 22.98 16.52 -0.30
C ASP A 309 22.54 16.99 -1.70
N SER A 310 22.80 18.27 -1.95
CA SER A 310 22.55 18.96 -3.23
C SER A 310 23.25 18.35 -4.45
N ARG A 311 24.07 17.31 -4.26
CA ARG A 311 24.78 16.58 -5.32
C ARG A 311 24.00 15.41 -5.96
N TYR A 312 22.84 15.01 -5.42
CA TYR A 312 22.06 13.86 -5.93
C TYR A 312 20.67 14.20 -6.50
N ARG A 313 20.56 15.28 -7.30
CA ARG A 313 19.28 15.83 -7.83
C ARG A 313 18.42 14.91 -8.74
N TYR A 314 18.70 13.61 -8.87
CA TYR A 314 17.98 12.71 -9.79
C TYR A 314 17.70 11.29 -9.27
N GLN A 315 17.72 11.09 -7.95
CA GLN A 315 17.32 9.79 -7.39
C GLN A 315 15.79 9.71 -7.30
N LYS A 316 15.20 8.71 -7.96
CA LYS A 316 13.80 8.35 -7.78
C LYS A 316 13.72 6.99 -7.09
N PHE A 317 12.64 6.81 -6.36
CA PHE A 317 12.35 5.59 -5.64
C PHE A 317 11.24 4.86 -6.38
N GLY A 318 11.40 3.56 -6.54
CA GLY A 318 10.39 2.66 -7.06
C GLY A 318 9.91 1.77 -5.94
N ILE A 319 8.60 1.69 -5.76
CA ILE A 319 7.99 0.71 -4.87
C ILE A 319 7.19 -0.21 -5.77
N ILE A 320 7.41 -1.52 -5.66
CA ILE A 320 6.58 -2.56 -6.25
C ILE A 320 5.84 -3.23 -5.12
N TYR A 321 4.54 -3.42 -5.28
CA TYR A 321 3.74 -4.07 -4.25
C TYR A 321 2.59 -4.88 -4.83
N THR A 322 2.28 -5.98 -4.17
CA THR A 322 1.10 -6.79 -4.48
C THR A 322 -0.14 -6.17 -3.87
N ILE A 323 -1.21 -6.08 -4.65
CA ILE A 323 -2.55 -5.75 -4.21
C ILE A 323 -3.38 -7.03 -4.30
N PRO A 324 -4.02 -7.52 -3.22
CA PRO A 324 -4.82 -8.72 -3.27
C PRO A 324 -5.97 -8.56 -4.27
N PHE A 325 -6.13 -9.57 -5.11
CA PHE A 325 -7.20 -9.75 -6.09
C PHE A 325 -8.46 -10.05 -5.29
N SER A 326 -9.22 -9.00 -5.00
CA SER A 326 -10.51 -9.06 -4.30
C SER A 326 -11.66 -9.47 -5.24
N PHE A 327 -11.36 -9.86 -6.48
CA PHE A 327 -12.34 -10.04 -7.54
C PHE A 327 -12.03 -11.29 -8.37
N ASP A 328 -13.01 -12.18 -8.61
CA ASP A 328 -12.83 -13.34 -9.51
C ASP A 328 -12.57 -12.93 -10.98
N THR A 329 -12.76 -11.66 -11.35
CA THR A 329 -12.55 -11.16 -12.71
C THR A 329 -12.05 -9.72 -12.73
N PHE A 330 -10.75 -9.51 -12.46
CA PHE A 330 -10.09 -8.27 -12.86
C PHE A 330 -9.61 -8.38 -14.31
N ILE A 331 -10.15 -7.55 -15.19
CA ILE A 331 -9.63 -7.38 -16.55
C ILE A 331 -8.41 -6.48 -16.42
N ILE A 332 -7.23 -7.09 -16.49
CA ILE A 332 -5.97 -6.36 -16.55
C ILE A 332 -6.03 -5.40 -17.73
N PHE A 333 -5.90 -4.09 -17.45
CA PHE A 333 -5.38 -3.15 -18.44
C PHE A 333 -3.99 -3.64 -18.82
N LYS A 334 -3.95 -4.45 -19.88
CA LYS A 334 -2.72 -5.00 -20.43
C LYS A 334 -1.89 -3.80 -20.86
N THR A 335 -0.87 -3.45 -20.09
CA THR A 335 0.31 -2.79 -20.60
C THR A 335 0.71 -3.57 -21.83
N VAL A 336 0.68 -2.90 -22.96
CA VAL A 336 0.95 -3.45 -24.28
C VAL A 336 2.35 -4.07 -24.28
N SER A 337 2.42 -5.36 -23.96
CA SER A 337 3.53 -6.22 -24.34
C SER A 337 3.01 -7.40 -25.14
N GLU A 338 3.57 -7.42 -26.35
CA GLU A 338 3.80 -8.54 -27.24
C GLU A 338 2.59 -9.11 -28.00
N THR A 339 2.58 -8.73 -29.29
CA THR A 339 1.66 -9.03 -30.40
C THR A 339 0.38 -8.19 -30.50
N SER A 340 0.46 -6.89 -30.22
CA SER A 340 -0.49 -5.92 -30.79
C SER A 340 -0.07 -5.60 -32.23
N PHE A 341 -0.59 -6.36 -33.19
CA PHE A 341 -0.29 -6.11 -34.61
C PHE A 341 -1.05 -4.90 -35.12
N SER A 342 -0.34 -3.82 -35.38
CA SER A 342 -0.85 -2.63 -36.06
C SER A 342 -0.68 -2.72 -37.57
N ASP A 343 -1.74 -2.32 -38.29
CA ASP A 343 -1.81 -2.06 -39.73
C ASP A 343 -1.77 -3.27 -40.68
N TRP A 344 -2.96 -3.64 -41.17
CA TRP A 344 -3.15 -4.64 -42.21
C TRP A 344 -3.48 -3.95 -43.53
N SER A 345 -2.45 -3.42 -44.20
CA SER A 345 -2.55 -3.15 -45.63
C SER A 345 -2.54 -4.49 -46.38
N LYS A 346 -3.16 -4.56 -47.57
CA LYS A 346 -3.28 -5.78 -48.40
C LYS A 346 -1.94 -6.53 -48.61
N ASN A 347 -0.80 -5.86 -48.49
CA ASN A 347 0.53 -6.44 -48.68
C ASN A 347 1.01 -7.31 -47.50
N ASN A 348 0.50 -7.09 -46.28
CA ASN A 348 0.93 -7.85 -45.08
C ASN A 348 0.25 -9.23 -44.94
N ILE A 349 -0.90 -9.44 -45.59
CA ILE A 349 -1.63 -10.73 -45.58
C ILE A 349 -0.83 -11.82 -46.33
N HIS A 350 -0.06 -11.44 -47.35
CA HIS A 350 0.76 -12.39 -48.11
C HIS A 350 1.91 -12.98 -47.27
N HIS A 351 2.43 -12.25 -46.28
CA HIS A 351 3.48 -12.75 -45.38
C HIS A 351 2.94 -13.74 -44.32
N LEU A 352 1.67 -13.66 -43.95
CA LEU A 352 1.03 -14.60 -43.02
C LEU A 352 0.66 -15.93 -43.65
N ARG A 353 0.43 -15.98 -44.97
CA ARG A 353 0.28 -17.25 -45.69
C ARG A 353 1.53 -18.13 -45.63
N MET A 354 2.70 -17.55 -45.38
CA MET A 354 3.98 -18.26 -45.29
C MET A 354 4.32 -18.72 -43.86
N ASN A 355 3.68 -18.16 -42.82
CA ASN A 355 3.94 -18.50 -41.41
C ASN A 355 2.64 -18.95 -40.72
N THR A 356 2.51 -20.25 -40.52
CA THR A 356 1.30 -21.04 -40.22
C THR A 356 0.63 -20.84 -38.84
N HIS A 357 0.71 -19.68 -38.19
CA HIS A 357 0.20 -19.49 -36.81
C HIS A 357 -0.79 -18.32 -36.64
N THR A 358 -1.83 -18.24 -37.49
CA THR A 358 -2.98 -17.34 -37.26
C THR A 358 -4.01 -17.89 -36.28
N LYS A 359 -3.92 -19.16 -35.87
CA LYS A 359 -4.80 -19.75 -34.84
C LYS A 359 -4.25 -19.37 -33.47
N ASN A 360 -4.96 -18.51 -32.73
CA ASN A 360 -4.81 -18.14 -31.30
C ASN A 360 -4.86 -16.63 -31.04
N ILE A 361 -5.23 -15.81 -32.04
CA ILE A 361 -5.43 -14.38 -31.82
C ILE A 361 -6.62 -14.19 -30.88
N LYS A 362 -6.40 -13.43 -29.79
CA LYS A 362 -7.40 -13.11 -28.76
C LYS A 362 -7.83 -11.64 -28.77
N THR A 363 -7.03 -10.76 -29.36
CA THR A 363 -7.28 -9.32 -29.38
C THR A 363 -7.23 -8.80 -30.81
N LEU A 364 -8.23 -8.03 -31.20
CA LEU A 364 -8.32 -7.38 -32.51
C LEU A 364 -8.29 -5.86 -32.34
N VAL A 365 -7.54 -5.16 -33.18
CA VAL A 365 -7.35 -3.71 -33.12
C VAL A 365 -7.71 -3.07 -34.45
N PHE A 366 -8.72 -2.19 -34.45
CA PHE A 366 -9.17 -1.46 -35.63
C PHE A 366 -8.61 -0.05 -35.65
N LYS A 367 -7.70 0.23 -36.59
CA LYS A 367 -7.19 1.57 -36.87
C LYS A 367 -7.86 2.26 -38.05
N SER A 368 -8.61 1.50 -38.85
CA SER A 368 -9.40 1.97 -39.98
C SER A 368 -10.49 0.94 -40.30
N ASP A 369 -11.51 1.35 -41.02
CA ASP A 369 -12.57 0.45 -41.47
C ASP A 369 -12.04 -0.50 -42.56
N VAL A 370 -12.13 -1.81 -42.31
CA VAL A 370 -11.60 -2.87 -43.20
C VAL A 370 -12.55 -4.06 -43.11
N LYS A 371 -12.73 -4.78 -44.23
CA LYS A 371 -13.51 -6.02 -44.25
C LYS A 371 -12.72 -7.20 -43.64
N PRO A 372 -13.37 -8.15 -42.96
CA PRO A 372 -12.71 -9.31 -42.40
C PRO A 372 -12.13 -10.19 -43.50
N ASN A 373 -10.90 -10.66 -43.28
CA ASN A 373 -10.32 -11.74 -44.06
C ASN A 373 -10.84 -13.09 -43.51
N GLN A 374 -11.09 -14.06 -44.39
CA GLN A 374 -11.50 -15.42 -44.02
C GLN A 374 -10.51 -16.10 -43.07
N ASP A 375 -9.24 -15.70 -43.09
CA ASP A 375 -8.21 -16.23 -42.18
C ASP A 375 -8.46 -15.92 -40.70
N PHE A 376 -9.36 -14.98 -40.38
CA PHE A 376 -9.78 -14.71 -39.00
C PHE A 376 -10.87 -15.69 -38.51
N ILE A 377 -11.51 -16.42 -39.42
CA ILE A 377 -12.55 -17.39 -39.10
C ILE A 377 -11.89 -18.58 -38.39
N GLY A 378 -12.22 -18.75 -37.10
CA GLY A 378 -11.63 -19.76 -36.22
C GLY A 378 -10.77 -19.21 -35.09
N ASN A 379 -10.50 -17.89 -35.07
CA ASN A 379 -9.85 -17.24 -33.93
C ASN A 379 -10.80 -17.02 -32.74
N ASN A 380 -10.25 -17.10 -31.53
CA ASN A 380 -10.99 -16.88 -30.29
C ASN A 380 -10.85 -15.43 -29.83
N ILE A 381 -11.38 -14.50 -30.64
CA ILE A 381 -11.30 -13.07 -30.35
C ILE A 381 -12.18 -12.76 -29.14
N ILE A 382 -11.55 -12.37 -28.03
CA ILE A 382 -12.20 -12.01 -26.76
C ILE A 382 -12.11 -10.50 -26.48
N ASN A 383 -11.16 -9.80 -27.11
CA ASN A 383 -10.95 -8.36 -26.94
C ASN A 383 -11.00 -7.62 -28.28
N LEU A 384 -11.66 -6.47 -28.30
CA LEU A 384 -11.75 -5.57 -29.46
C LEU A 384 -11.34 -4.16 -29.05
N ILE A 385 -10.41 -3.54 -29.78
CA ILE A 385 -9.97 -2.16 -29.56
C ILE A 385 -10.23 -1.35 -30.83
N ILE A 386 -10.96 -0.25 -30.73
CA ILE A 386 -11.33 0.61 -31.86
C ILE A 386 -10.62 1.96 -31.70
N TYR A 387 -9.75 2.31 -32.65
CA TYR A 387 -8.97 3.54 -32.66
C TYR A 387 -9.57 4.65 -33.53
N LYS A 388 -10.21 4.29 -34.64
CA LYS A 388 -10.84 5.25 -35.59
C LYS A 388 -12.23 4.77 -35.96
N SER A 389 -12.55 4.62 -37.25
CA SER A 389 -13.87 4.18 -37.73
C SER A 389 -14.01 2.65 -37.73
N PHE A 390 -15.17 2.16 -37.31
CA PHE A 390 -15.57 0.76 -37.40
C PHE A 390 -17.04 0.62 -37.84
N GLU A 391 -17.36 1.02 -39.06
CA GLU A 391 -18.75 0.97 -39.58
C GLU A 391 -19.11 -0.37 -40.23
N SER A 392 -18.13 -1.17 -40.65
CA SER A 392 -18.37 -2.48 -41.28
C SER A 392 -18.71 -3.60 -40.28
N VAL A 393 -19.39 -3.31 -39.17
CA VAL A 393 -19.63 -4.26 -38.06
C VAL A 393 -20.27 -5.56 -38.53
N LEU A 394 -21.27 -5.47 -39.41
CA LEU A 394 -22.01 -6.61 -39.94
C LEU A 394 -21.08 -7.66 -40.56
N ASP A 395 -20.06 -7.20 -41.29
CA ASP A 395 -19.10 -8.09 -41.92
C ASP A 395 -18.32 -8.88 -40.86
N TRP A 396 -18.05 -8.31 -39.67
CA TRP A 396 -17.22 -8.91 -38.62
C TRP A 396 -17.94 -9.76 -37.58
N ILE A 397 -19.28 -9.75 -37.52
CA ILE A 397 -20.05 -10.43 -36.47
C ILE A 397 -19.65 -11.90 -36.29
N HIS A 398 -19.46 -12.62 -37.40
CA HIS A 398 -19.13 -14.04 -37.38
C HIS A 398 -17.76 -14.33 -36.73
N VAL A 399 -16.82 -13.39 -36.79
CA VAL A 399 -15.51 -13.47 -36.12
C VAL A 399 -15.63 -13.09 -34.63
N LEU A 400 -16.50 -12.14 -34.31
CA LEU A 400 -16.62 -11.55 -32.97
C LEU A 400 -17.60 -12.30 -32.05
N THR A 401 -18.04 -13.50 -32.41
CA THR A 401 -19.06 -14.26 -31.66
C THR A 401 -18.67 -14.55 -30.20
N LYS A 402 -17.37 -14.65 -29.89
CA LYS A 402 -16.83 -14.91 -28.54
C LYS A 402 -16.32 -13.65 -27.83
N LEU A 403 -16.55 -12.47 -28.41
CA LEU A 403 -16.06 -11.21 -27.87
C LEU A 403 -16.67 -10.94 -26.47
N GLN A 404 -15.80 -10.57 -25.53
CA GLN A 404 -16.15 -10.28 -24.14
C GLN A 404 -15.89 -8.81 -23.77
N HIS A 405 -14.88 -8.20 -24.38
CA HIS A 405 -14.42 -6.86 -24.01
C HIS A 405 -14.27 -5.94 -25.22
N ILE A 406 -14.81 -4.72 -25.12
CA ILE A 406 -14.64 -3.66 -26.12
C ILE A 406 -13.99 -2.43 -25.49
N THR A 407 -12.97 -1.89 -26.15
CA THR A 407 -12.31 -0.63 -25.79
C THR A 407 -12.39 0.36 -26.96
N PHE A 408 -12.90 1.56 -26.69
CA PHE A 408 -12.88 2.69 -27.62
C PHE A 408 -11.73 3.63 -27.23
N ASP A 409 -10.92 4.00 -28.21
CA ASP A 409 -9.89 5.04 -28.06
C ASP A 409 -10.47 6.44 -28.30
N ASP A 410 -9.65 7.46 -28.04
CA ASP A 410 -9.96 8.89 -28.11
C ASP A 410 -10.63 9.37 -29.41
N TYR A 411 -10.32 8.71 -30.53
CA TYR A 411 -10.78 9.08 -31.87
C TYR A 411 -11.72 8.04 -32.49
N ALA A 412 -12.21 7.11 -31.68
CA ALA A 412 -13.08 6.05 -32.16
C ALA A 412 -14.43 6.63 -32.64
N VAL A 413 -14.84 6.22 -33.82
CA VAL A 413 -16.12 6.58 -34.45
C VAL A 413 -16.84 5.28 -34.77
N LEU A 414 -18.04 5.17 -34.21
CA LEU A 414 -18.95 4.06 -34.43
C LEU A 414 -20.37 4.64 -34.41
N SER A 415 -21.17 4.35 -35.41
CA SER A 415 -22.57 4.75 -35.43
C SER A 415 -23.39 4.01 -34.37
N MET A 416 -24.48 4.63 -33.91
CA MET A 416 -25.40 4.01 -32.96
C MET A 416 -25.99 2.71 -33.50
N GLU A 417 -26.28 2.64 -34.80
CA GLU A 417 -26.79 1.43 -35.46
C GLU A 417 -25.76 0.30 -35.39
N SER A 418 -24.51 0.57 -35.78
CA SER A 418 -23.40 -0.37 -35.69
C SER A 418 -23.14 -0.83 -34.25
N PHE A 419 -23.23 0.07 -33.27
CA PHE A 419 -23.11 -0.28 -31.85
C PHE A 419 -24.26 -1.15 -31.35
N ASN A 420 -25.50 -0.84 -31.73
CA ASN A 420 -26.66 -1.65 -31.39
C ASN A 420 -26.55 -3.07 -32.00
N ILE A 421 -26.06 -3.19 -33.22
CA ILE A 421 -25.78 -4.48 -33.86
C ILE A 421 -24.75 -5.28 -33.04
N LEU A 422 -23.66 -4.65 -32.63
CA LEU A 422 -22.64 -5.23 -31.74
C LEU A 422 -23.25 -5.74 -30.44
N LEU A 423 -24.00 -4.88 -29.75
CA LEU A 423 -24.66 -5.20 -28.49
C LEU A 423 -25.71 -6.30 -28.64
N ASN A 424 -26.43 -6.38 -29.75
CA ASN A 424 -27.45 -7.39 -29.97
C ASN A 424 -26.83 -8.75 -30.32
N LYS A 425 -25.92 -8.77 -31.30
CA LYS A 425 -25.42 -10.00 -31.94
C LYS A 425 -24.27 -10.68 -31.19
N ILE A 426 -23.63 -10.00 -30.24
CA ILE A 426 -22.54 -10.59 -29.45
C ILE A 426 -23.04 -10.97 -28.05
N PRO A 427 -23.32 -12.26 -27.77
CA PRO A 427 -23.96 -12.68 -26.52
C PRO A 427 -23.05 -12.59 -25.30
N TYR A 428 -21.73 -12.78 -25.47
CA TYR A 428 -20.77 -12.85 -24.36
C TYR A 428 -20.16 -11.50 -23.97
N LEU A 429 -20.53 -10.41 -24.64
CA LEU A 429 -20.01 -9.09 -24.33
C LEU A 429 -20.41 -8.71 -22.90
N CYS A 430 -19.41 -8.49 -22.04
CA CYS A 430 -19.62 -8.20 -20.62
C CYS A 430 -18.82 -6.99 -20.13
N SER A 431 -17.88 -6.47 -20.93
CA SER A 431 -17.03 -5.35 -20.54
C SER A 431 -16.94 -4.27 -21.60
N LEU A 432 -16.95 -3.02 -21.14
CA LEU A 432 -16.88 -1.84 -21.99
C LEU A 432 -15.93 -0.80 -21.40
N THR A 433 -15.05 -0.27 -22.24
CA THR A 433 -14.14 0.83 -21.89
C THR A 433 -14.26 1.94 -22.94
N ALA A 434 -14.61 3.16 -22.53
CA ALA A 434 -14.76 4.28 -23.45
C ALA A 434 -14.69 5.63 -22.71
N LYS A 435 -14.46 6.72 -23.45
CA LYS A 435 -14.74 8.08 -22.93
C LYS A 435 -16.23 8.31 -22.72
N LYS A 436 -16.58 9.20 -21.79
CA LYS A 436 -17.96 9.61 -21.52
C LYS A 436 -18.58 10.27 -22.76
N SER A 437 -17.84 11.08 -23.49
CA SER A 437 -18.29 11.70 -24.75
C SER A 437 -18.69 10.69 -25.82
N ILE A 438 -17.89 9.64 -26.01
CA ILE A 438 -18.17 8.55 -26.96
C ILE A 438 -19.44 7.81 -26.53
N MET A 439 -19.55 7.44 -25.25
CA MET A 439 -20.73 6.74 -24.75
C MET A 439 -22.01 7.57 -24.86
N LYS A 440 -21.94 8.88 -24.62
CA LYS A 440 -23.06 9.78 -24.88
C LYS A 440 -23.48 9.77 -26.34
N SER A 441 -22.53 9.83 -27.27
CA SER A 441 -22.84 9.75 -28.71
C SER A 441 -23.51 8.42 -29.06
N LEU A 442 -22.97 7.30 -28.56
CA LEU A 442 -23.45 5.95 -28.86
C LEU A 442 -24.81 5.61 -28.24
N THR A 443 -25.25 6.34 -27.23
CA THR A 443 -26.50 6.07 -26.49
C THR A 443 -27.55 7.16 -26.73
N ASP A 444 -27.30 8.07 -27.66
CA ASP A 444 -28.07 9.30 -27.85
C ASP A 444 -28.28 10.04 -26.51
N ASN A 445 -27.20 10.46 -25.87
CA ASN A 445 -27.21 11.06 -24.54
C ASN A 445 -27.98 10.23 -23.49
N TRP A 446 -27.86 8.90 -23.56
CA TRP A 446 -28.54 7.94 -22.69
C TRP A 446 -30.07 7.85 -22.90
N THR A 447 -30.60 8.32 -24.02
CA THR A 447 -32.03 8.22 -24.33
C THR A 447 -32.41 7.08 -25.27
N ASP A 448 -31.45 6.43 -25.94
CA ASP A 448 -31.74 5.24 -26.74
C ASP A 448 -32.08 4.05 -25.84
N ILE A 449 -33.37 3.73 -25.75
CA ILE A 449 -33.93 2.66 -24.90
C ILE A 449 -33.38 1.29 -25.30
N CYS A 450 -33.17 1.02 -26.60
CA CYS A 450 -32.71 -0.27 -27.08
C CYS A 450 -31.27 -0.53 -26.64
N ILE A 451 -30.39 0.43 -26.90
CA ILE A 451 -28.97 0.36 -26.53
C ILE A 451 -28.83 0.31 -25.00
N CYS A 452 -29.53 1.16 -24.26
CA CYS A 452 -29.48 1.17 -22.80
C CYS A 452 -29.98 -0.15 -22.19
N ASN A 453 -31.05 -0.74 -22.72
CA ASN A 453 -31.53 -2.05 -22.27
C ASN A 453 -30.52 -3.17 -22.54
N HIS A 454 -29.85 -3.14 -23.70
CA HIS A 454 -28.78 -4.11 -23.99
C HIS A 454 -27.61 -3.94 -23.04
N LEU A 455 -27.15 -2.71 -22.81
CA LEU A 455 -26.08 -2.39 -21.86
C LEU A 455 -26.40 -2.91 -20.46
N SER A 456 -27.61 -2.61 -19.96
CA SER A 456 -28.08 -3.07 -18.64
C SER A 456 -28.04 -4.58 -18.48
N ARG A 457 -28.44 -5.32 -19.52
CA ARG A 457 -28.56 -6.78 -19.46
C ARG A 457 -27.24 -7.51 -19.64
N LYS A 458 -26.22 -6.87 -20.22
CA LYS A 458 -24.98 -7.53 -20.66
C LYS A 458 -23.75 -7.07 -19.89
N ILE A 459 -23.61 -5.78 -19.64
CA ILE A 459 -22.37 -5.22 -19.12
C ILE A 459 -22.25 -5.46 -17.62
N ARG A 460 -21.18 -6.17 -17.24
CA ARG A 460 -20.75 -6.43 -15.87
C ARG A 460 -19.57 -5.56 -15.45
N SER A 461 -18.79 -5.07 -16.42
CA SER A 461 -17.63 -4.21 -16.18
C SER A 461 -17.69 -2.98 -17.07
N LEU A 462 -17.66 -1.80 -16.47
CA LEU A 462 -17.73 -0.52 -17.17
C LEU A 462 -16.61 0.41 -16.73
N THR A 463 -15.79 0.85 -17.68
CA THR A 463 -14.74 1.85 -17.42
C THR A 463 -14.92 3.07 -18.29
N PHE A 464 -15.17 4.21 -17.65
CA PHE A 464 -15.07 5.52 -18.28
C PHE A 464 -13.63 6.02 -18.21
N GLN A 465 -13.02 6.19 -19.38
CA GLN A 465 -11.67 6.76 -19.49
C GLN A 465 -11.71 8.24 -19.10
N THR A 466 -10.94 8.58 -18.08
CA THR A 466 -10.79 9.96 -17.61
C THR A 466 -9.40 10.46 -17.95
N SER A 467 -9.30 11.53 -18.73
CA SER A 467 -8.04 12.23 -18.88
C SER A 467 -7.88 13.24 -17.76
N ASN A 468 -6.65 13.37 -17.22
CA ASN A 468 -6.36 14.25 -16.09
C ASN A 468 -6.69 15.73 -16.36
N TYR A 469 -6.85 16.12 -17.63
CA TYR A 469 -7.02 17.49 -18.06
C TYR A 469 -8.45 17.85 -18.54
N SER A 470 -9.38 16.88 -18.63
CA SER A 470 -10.72 17.14 -19.19
C SER A 470 -11.82 17.03 -18.13
N GLU A 471 -12.23 18.16 -17.58
CA GLU A 471 -13.42 18.22 -16.70
C GLU A 471 -14.70 17.73 -17.39
N GLN A 472 -14.77 17.80 -18.73
CA GLN A 472 -15.93 17.38 -19.52
C GLN A 472 -16.18 15.86 -19.44
N GLU A 473 -15.12 15.07 -19.27
CA GLU A 473 -15.18 13.61 -19.16
C GLU A 473 -15.56 13.12 -17.75
N ARG A 474 -15.60 14.01 -16.76
CA ARG A 474 -16.05 13.69 -15.40
C ARG A 474 -17.56 13.84 -15.24
N PHE A 475 -18.18 12.97 -14.45
CA PHE A 475 -19.61 12.97 -14.17
C PHE A 475 -19.98 13.93 -13.04
N ASN A 476 -21.07 14.67 -13.22
CA ASN A 476 -21.77 15.33 -12.12
C ASN A 476 -22.93 14.46 -11.60
N GLN A 477 -23.56 14.86 -10.50
CA GLN A 477 -24.64 14.10 -9.87
C GLN A 477 -25.83 13.87 -10.81
N ASN A 478 -26.29 14.90 -11.53
CA ASN A 478 -27.42 14.80 -12.47
C ASN A 478 -27.13 13.81 -13.62
N GLU A 479 -25.88 13.70 -14.04
CA GLU A 479 -25.47 12.71 -15.03
C GLU A 479 -25.41 11.31 -14.43
N LEU A 480 -24.92 11.16 -13.19
CA LEU A 480 -24.94 9.87 -12.48
C LEU A 480 -26.37 9.35 -12.32
N GLU A 481 -27.33 10.22 -11.96
CA GLU A 481 -28.75 9.87 -11.82
C GLU A 481 -29.35 9.26 -13.10
N LYS A 482 -28.83 9.64 -14.27
CA LYS A 482 -29.26 9.09 -15.56
C LYS A 482 -28.58 7.77 -15.90
N ILE A 483 -27.28 7.63 -15.64
CA ILE A 483 -26.52 6.45 -16.09
C ILE A 483 -26.66 5.27 -15.14
N LEU A 484 -26.71 5.51 -13.82
CA LEU A 484 -26.65 4.41 -12.85
C LEU A 484 -27.84 3.45 -12.96
N PRO A 485 -29.09 3.89 -13.19
CA PRO A 485 -30.20 2.97 -13.43
C PRO A 485 -29.93 1.99 -14.58
N ILE A 486 -29.23 2.43 -15.62
CA ILE A 486 -28.88 1.58 -16.78
C ILE A 486 -27.97 0.44 -16.32
N PHE A 487 -26.95 0.70 -15.50
CA PHE A 487 -25.94 -0.30 -15.15
C PHE A 487 -26.18 -1.01 -13.81
N SER A 488 -27.11 -0.51 -12.99
CA SER A 488 -27.37 -0.97 -11.61
C SER A 488 -27.68 -2.46 -11.47
N SER A 489 -28.27 -3.09 -12.48
CA SER A 489 -28.83 -4.44 -12.39
C SER A 489 -27.80 -5.56 -12.49
N LYS A 490 -26.67 -5.34 -13.18
CA LYS A 490 -25.66 -6.38 -13.44
C LYS A 490 -24.22 -5.90 -13.39
N CYS A 491 -23.98 -4.59 -13.37
CA CYS A 491 -22.62 -4.07 -13.32
C CYS A 491 -22.01 -4.35 -11.96
N GLN A 492 -20.93 -5.13 -11.99
CA GLN A 492 -20.14 -5.55 -10.84
C GLN A 492 -18.88 -4.71 -10.69
N HIS A 493 -18.37 -4.12 -11.78
CA HIS A 493 -17.16 -3.32 -11.76
C HIS A 493 -17.40 -1.98 -12.45
N LEU A 494 -17.17 -0.89 -11.73
CA LEU A 494 -17.36 0.46 -12.25
C LEU A 494 -16.10 1.31 -12.02
N SER A 495 -15.57 1.90 -13.10
CA SER A 495 -14.50 2.89 -13.05
C SER A 495 -14.95 4.19 -13.71
N LEU A 496 -14.91 5.32 -13.00
CA LEU A 496 -15.30 6.62 -13.56
C LEU A 496 -14.68 7.81 -12.82
N GLY A 497 -14.69 8.98 -13.45
CA GLY A 497 -14.34 10.24 -12.79
C GLY A 497 -15.55 11.05 -12.39
N ILE A 498 -15.50 11.69 -11.22
CA ILE A 498 -16.58 12.56 -10.70
C ILE A 498 -16.08 13.99 -10.46
N ARG A 499 -16.98 14.96 -10.64
CA ARG A 499 -16.69 16.40 -10.42
C ARG A 499 -16.86 16.85 -8.97
N SER A 500 -17.83 16.29 -8.22
CA SER A 500 -18.20 16.78 -6.89
C SER A 500 -18.28 15.65 -5.86
N ARG A 501 -17.89 15.99 -4.63
CA ARG A 501 -17.44 15.06 -3.58
C ARG A 501 -18.55 14.51 -2.70
N ASN A 502 -19.57 15.30 -2.37
CA ASN A 502 -20.26 15.05 -1.09
C ASN A 502 -21.42 14.04 -1.12
N ASN A 503 -21.87 13.52 -2.26
CA ASN A 503 -22.90 12.48 -2.30
C ASN A 503 -22.78 11.50 -3.47
N ALA A 504 -21.91 11.74 -4.45
CA ALA A 504 -21.84 10.92 -5.67
C ALA A 504 -21.45 9.47 -5.36
N ILE A 505 -20.48 9.26 -4.47
CA ILE A 505 -19.99 7.91 -4.10
C ILE A 505 -21.09 7.15 -3.35
N LYS A 506 -21.68 7.79 -2.33
CA LYS A 506 -22.81 7.23 -1.58
C LYS A 506 -23.97 6.89 -2.50
N PHE A 507 -24.31 7.78 -3.42
CA PHE A 507 -25.35 7.56 -4.42
C PHE A 507 -25.04 6.36 -5.33
N ILE A 508 -23.78 6.19 -5.78
CA ILE A 508 -23.37 5.01 -6.56
C ILE A 508 -23.59 3.72 -5.76
N LEU A 509 -23.09 3.68 -4.53
CA LEU A 509 -23.19 2.51 -3.66
C LEU A 509 -24.64 2.16 -3.31
N GLU A 510 -25.49 3.15 -3.04
CA GLU A 510 -26.91 2.95 -2.76
C GLU A 510 -27.71 2.45 -3.97
N LYS A 511 -27.26 2.75 -5.19
CA LYS A 511 -27.98 2.40 -6.42
C LYS A 511 -27.46 1.14 -7.11
N MET A 512 -26.26 0.68 -6.78
CA MET A 512 -25.62 -0.46 -7.45
C MET A 512 -25.34 -1.60 -6.47
N PHE A 513 -26.39 -2.33 -6.09
CA PHE A 513 -26.30 -3.41 -5.10
C PHE A 513 -25.41 -4.59 -5.50
N TYR A 514 -25.18 -4.81 -6.79
CA TYR A 514 -24.30 -5.86 -7.31
C TYR A 514 -22.87 -5.39 -7.53
N LEU A 515 -22.54 -4.15 -7.17
CA LEU A 515 -21.22 -3.60 -7.35
C LEU A 515 -20.25 -4.30 -6.40
N VAL A 516 -19.28 -5.00 -7.00
CA VAL A 516 -18.19 -5.66 -6.30
C VAL A 516 -17.00 -4.71 -6.24
N SER A 517 -16.70 -4.00 -7.32
CA SER A 517 -15.57 -3.07 -7.41
C SER A 517 -15.99 -1.68 -7.86
N LEU A 518 -15.49 -0.66 -7.18
CA LEU A 518 -15.66 0.75 -7.54
C LEU A 518 -14.31 1.46 -7.56
N HIS A 519 -13.95 2.00 -8.72
CA HIS A 519 -12.79 2.86 -8.92
C HIS A 519 -13.26 4.28 -9.27
N ILE A 520 -12.90 5.26 -8.44
CA ILE A 520 -13.31 6.65 -8.64
C ILE A 520 -12.10 7.57 -8.74
N HIS A 521 -12.09 8.37 -9.80
CA HIS A 521 -11.15 9.47 -10.01
C HIS A 521 -11.78 10.80 -9.57
N ILE A 522 -11.16 11.48 -8.59
CA ILE A 522 -11.66 12.74 -8.03
C ILE A 522 -10.59 13.83 -8.18
N GLN A 523 -10.94 14.96 -8.79
CA GLN A 523 -10.03 16.11 -8.89
C GLN A 523 -9.73 16.73 -7.53
N GLN A 524 -8.47 17.09 -7.31
CA GLN A 524 -8.05 17.86 -6.15
C GLN A 524 -8.48 19.34 -6.30
N GLY A 525 -9.69 19.69 -5.86
CA GLY A 525 -9.96 21.01 -5.30
C GLY A 525 -9.27 21.15 -3.95
N ASN A 526 -8.64 22.31 -3.69
CA ASN A 526 -7.78 22.69 -2.55
C ASN A 526 -8.37 22.53 -1.12
N SER A 527 -9.02 21.43 -0.76
CA SER A 527 -9.66 21.26 0.55
C SER A 527 -9.22 19.98 1.28
N PRO A 528 -8.77 20.09 2.56
CA PRO A 528 -8.44 18.98 3.47
C PRO A 528 -9.60 18.01 3.79
N ILE A 529 -10.84 18.39 3.45
CA ILE A 529 -12.07 17.68 3.84
C ILE A 529 -12.17 16.26 3.23
N THR A 530 -11.46 15.97 2.13
CA THR A 530 -11.54 14.65 1.46
C THR A 530 -10.97 13.53 2.32
N ILE A 531 -9.86 13.74 3.04
CA ILE A 531 -9.21 12.70 3.85
C ILE A 531 -10.04 12.41 5.10
N GLU A 532 -10.58 13.45 5.75
CA GLU A 532 -11.38 13.32 6.97
C GLU A 532 -12.76 12.72 6.67
N TRP A 533 -13.43 13.15 5.60
CA TRP A 533 -14.66 12.53 5.12
C TRP A 533 -14.44 11.07 4.71
N LEU A 534 -13.36 10.74 3.98
CA LEU A 534 -13.04 9.36 3.60
C LEU A 534 -12.68 8.50 4.83
N LYS A 535 -12.00 9.05 5.85
CA LYS A 535 -11.76 8.38 7.13
C LYS A 535 -13.06 8.11 7.90
N GLN A 536 -14.01 9.06 7.88
CA GLN A 536 -15.35 8.85 8.43
C GLN A 536 -16.10 7.76 7.66
N GLN A 537 -16.01 7.73 6.33
CA GLN A 537 -16.61 6.67 5.52
C GLN A 537 -15.92 5.31 5.75
N HIS A 538 -14.61 5.25 6.03
CA HIS A 538 -13.92 4.02 6.42
C HIS A 538 -14.54 3.38 7.66
N THR A 539 -14.96 4.18 8.65
CA THR A 539 -15.69 3.64 9.82
C THR A 539 -17.07 3.09 9.47
N GLN A 540 -17.70 3.64 8.42
CA GLN A 540 -19.02 3.23 7.93
C GLN A 540 -18.95 1.99 7.03
N PHE A 541 -17.80 1.73 6.39
CA PHE A 541 -17.59 0.63 5.45
C PHE A 541 -16.47 -0.34 5.89
N ASN A 542 -16.33 -0.58 7.20
CA ASN A 542 -15.32 -1.46 7.83
C ASN A 542 -15.21 -2.90 7.26
N HIS A 543 -16.12 -3.32 6.37
CA HIS A 543 -16.10 -4.63 5.70
C HIS A 543 -15.58 -4.58 4.26
N SER A 544 -15.27 -3.41 3.70
CA SER A 544 -14.76 -3.22 2.34
C SER A 544 -13.26 -2.91 2.35
N ASN A 545 -12.51 -3.49 1.40
CA ASN A 545 -11.09 -3.21 1.22
C ASN A 545 -10.93 -1.84 0.56
N CYS A 546 -11.09 -0.78 1.34
CA CYS A 546 -10.98 0.59 0.87
C CYS A 546 -9.50 0.99 0.74
N ILE A 547 -9.03 1.27 -0.48
CA ILE A 547 -7.68 1.80 -0.72
C ILE A 547 -7.79 3.21 -1.31
N ILE A 548 -7.07 4.15 -0.70
CA ILE A 548 -7.02 5.54 -1.15
C ILE A 548 -5.60 5.84 -1.59
N ILE A 549 -5.43 6.23 -2.85
CA ILE A 549 -4.14 6.66 -3.40
C ILE A 549 -4.24 8.16 -3.68
N ASN A 550 -3.31 8.92 -3.12
CA ASN A 550 -3.18 10.36 -3.37
C ASN A 550 -2.09 10.58 -4.41
N ASP A 551 -2.48 11.07 -5.59
CA ASP A 551 -1.55 11.65 -6.56
C ASP A 551 -1.66 13.19 -6.47
N LYS A 552 -0.62 13.92 -6.88
CA LYS A 552 -0.44 15.37 -6.68
C LYS A 552 -1.56 16.27 -7.22
N GLN A 553 -2.51 15.72 -7.98
CA GLN A 553 -3.65 16.44 -8.57
C GLN A 553 -4.98 15.69 -8.46
N ASP A 554 -4.98 14.42 -8.03
CA ASP A 554 -6.17 13.56 -8.06
C ASP A 554 -6.17 12.57 -6.88
N HIS A 555 -7.37 12.24 -6.41
CA HIS A 555 -7.61 11.16 -5.46
C HIS A 555 -8.20 9.96 -6.20
N TYR A 556 -7.64 8.78 -5.93
CA TYR A 556 -8.19 7.51 -6.38
C TYR A 556 -8.81 6.80 -5.20
N LEU A 557 -10.11 6.50 -5.29
CA LEU A 557 -10.81 5.66 -4.34
C LEU A 557 -11.05 4.29 -4.96
N TRP A 558 -10.64 3.25 -4.25
CA TRP A 558 -10.94 1.86 -4.56
C TRP A 558 -11.79 1.29 -3.44
N LEU A 559 -12.98 0.79 -3.77
CA LEU A 559 -13.80 -0.04 -2.89
C LEU A 559 -13.91 -1.44 -3.49
N GLY A 560 -13.65 -2.45 -2.67
CA GLY A 560 -13.68 -3.86 -3.04
C GLY A 560 -14.16 -4.75 -1.91
#